data_AF-A0A812C176-F1
#
_entry.id   AF-A0A812C176-F1
#
_cell.length_a   1.000
_cell.length_b   1.000
_cell.length_c   1.000
_cell.angle_alpha   90.00
_cell.angle_beta   90.00
_cell.angle_gamma   90.00
#
_symmetry.space_group_name_H-M   'P 1'
#
loop_
_entity.id
_entity.type
_entity.pdbx_description
1 polymer ?
#
loop_
_entity_poly.entity_id
_entity_poly.type
_entity_poly.pdbx_seq_one_letter_code
_entity_poly.pdbx_strand_id
1 'polypeptide(L)'
;MGSPFGIMIFPLIITELIEYFGWRGALMILSGICLNSFVFSLLMTPPESTVKIHKTVAEEKKESTWFDFNIFRSKNYIIYLVVLCIISGSITSALITLPDVIKTRGFTLKNAAFFLSVESMADIAGRIIYCQLSCFQRLTSKMLFFAASILFSVSLIIFPNLSDSISLYSGTCFIGITAGMILSVYNLVVLDIIGPEKYATAMGFAESMCGIGNIILGAVIGSVGEASHSFDSIEGEDNRAFAEDPKMKKNDDRNVEEIQHLKQADIFRLFITIQNHRPQESRNFSDVYGFEEYRDDIFRYKLKTEEMHLPFQCLKNQPQIHELLRAILIRWLTEIHHRMNLCQETLFLTVNILDRFLARMVIIPESLQMIGLTSLLIASKYEEMSPPDMNELLTCVDMRKIHRSMMKRLECIILKALSFSLSHPSALYFIEYYAAICMEMSDSVHIGKLKKSVALSRLILEVSLQDYHLCQFKPSLLSLCTWLLSISENGYRETHNFFIPKEHCEKVVFDNCFSKVQQHMSNLRCQYPNIDSLCNSYN
;
A
#
# COMPACT_ATOMS: atom_id res chain seq x y z
N MET A 1 -6.03 -18.09 32.61
CA MET A 1 -5.53 -19.16 31.72
C MET A 1 -5.99 -19.00 30.27
N GLY A 2 -7.15 -18.42 29.97
CA GLY A 2 -7.66 -18.33 28.58
C GLY A 2 -6.87 -17.38 27.66
N SER A 3 -6.56 -16.16 28.10
CA SER A 3 -5.89 -15.16 27.23
C SER A 3 -4.48 -15.57 26.76
N PRO A 4 -3.58 -16.15 27.58
CA PRO A 4 -2.24 -16.54 27.14
C PRO A 4 -2.27 -17.76 26.23
N PHE A 5 -3.22 -18.67 26.44
CA PHE A 5 -3.41 -19.81 25.54
C PHE A 5 -3.80 -19.34 24.14
N GLY A 6 -4.56 -18.26 24.07
CA GLY A 6 -4.83 -17.55 22.83
C GLY A 6 -3.54 -17.03 22.19
N ILE A 7 -2.76 -16.21 22.90
CA ILE A 7 -1.54 -15.60 22.37
C ILE A 7 -0.45 -16.65 22.06
N MET A 8 -0.50 -17.84 22.65
CA MET A 8 0.40 -18.95 22.30
C MET A 8 0.11 -19.53 20.91
N ILE A 9 -1.16 -19.71 20.57
CA ILE A 9 -1.61 -20.47 19.39
C ILE A 9 -1.97 -19.54 18.23
N PHE A 10 -2.66 -18.45 18.52
CA PHE A 10 -3.22 -17.57 17.50
C PHE A 10 -2.15 -16.90 16.65
N PRO A 11 -0.96 -16.47 17.12
CA PRO A 11 0.06 -15.92 16.22
C PRO A 11 0.51 -16.90 15.14
N LEU A 12 0.67 -18.19 15.48
CA LEU A 12 1.01 -19.24 14.51
C LEU A 12 -0.14 -19.47 13.53
N ILE A 13 -1.37 -19.63 14.03
CA ILE A 13 -2.56 -19.86 13.20
C ILE A 13 -2.88 -18.63 12.35
N ILE A 14 -2.74 -17.42 12.88
CA ILE A 14 -3.02 -16.17 12.17
C ILE A 14 -1.99 -15.95 11.07
N THR A 15 -0.71 -16.25 11.31
CA THR A 15 0.32 -16.17 10.27
C THR A 15 -0.06 -17.08 9.08
N GLU A 16 -0.43 -18.33 9.36
CA GLU A 16 -0.90 -19.27 8.34
C GLU A 16 -2.23 -18.84 7.70
N LEU A 17 -3.22 -18.39 8.48
CA LEU A 17 -4.50 -17.90 7.95
C LEU A 17 -4.33 -16.65 7.08
N ILE A 18 -3.37 -15.79 7.40
CA ILE A 18 -3.04 -14.63 6.57
C ILE A 18 -2.37 -15.10 5.28
N GLU A 19 -1.49 -16.10 5.32
CA GLU A 19 -0.89 -16.68 4.12
C GLU A 19 -1.94 -17.30 3.18
N TYR A 20 -2.90 -18.06 3.72
CA TYR A 20 -3.92 -18.76 2.92
C TYR A 20 -5.13 -17.90 2.52
N PHE A 21 -5.64 -17.06 3.42
CA PHE A 21 -6.90 -16.31 3.24
C PHE A 21 -6.71 -14.79 3.15
N GLY A 22 -5.50 -14.28 3.42
CA GLY A 22 -5.23 -12.86 3.61
C GLY A 22 -5.84 -12.31 4.89
N TRP A 23 -5.37 -11.14 5.34
CA TRP A 23 -5.79 -10.54 6.63
C TRP A 23 -7.31 -10.36 6.78
N ARG A 24 -8.03 -9.98 5.71
CA ARG A 24 -9.50 -9.85 5.74
C ARG A 24 -10.20 -11.19 5.94
N GLY A 25 -9.74 -12.24 5.26
CA GLY A 25 -10.29 -13.58 5.39
C GLY A 25 -9.96 -14.18 6.76
N ALA A 26 -8.72 -14.01 7.22
CA ALA A 26 -8.30 -14.37 8.57
C ALA A 26 -9.17 -13.67 9.63
N LEU A 27 -9.41 -12.36 9.52
CA LEU A 27 -10.30 -11.63 10.44
C LEU A 27 -11.75 -12.12 10.41
N MET A 28 -12.28 -12.46 9.22
CA MET A 28 -13.64 -13.04 9.13
C MET A 28 -13.70 -14.42 9.81
N ILE A 29 -12.71 -15.27 9.60
CA ILE A 29 -12.62 -16.59 10.26
C ILE A 29 -12.50 -16.42 11.78
N LEU A 30 -11.63 -15.53 12.24
CA LEU A 30 -11.50 -15.19 13.66
C LEU A 30 -12.81 -14.65 14.23
N SER A 31 -13.52 -13.79 13.51
CA SER A 31 -14.81 -13.27 13.94
C SER A 31 -15.87 -14.38 14.07
N GLY A 32 -15.87 -15.35 13.16
CA GLY A 32 -16.72 -16.54 13.25
C GLY A 32 -16.39 -17.40 14.47
N ILE A 33 -15.10 -17.56 14.79
CA ILE A 33 -14.66 -18.26 16.00
C ILE A 33 -15.13 -17.49 17.26
N CYS A 34 -14.94 -16.17 17.30
CA CYS A 34 -15.37 -15.32 18.41
C CYS A 34 -16.89 -15.28 18.60
N LEU A 35 -17.69 -15.39 17.54
CA LEU A 35 -19.15 -15.44 17.65
C LEU A 35 -19.63 -16.67 18.44
N ASN A 36 -18.85 -17.75 18.50
CA ASN A 36 -19.18 -18.90 19.36
C ASN A 36 -19.17 -18.54 20.86
N SER A 37 -18.46 -17.48 21.27
CA SER A 37 -18.50 -16.99 22.65
C SER A 37 -19.91 -16.58 23.07
N PHE A 38 -20.79 -16.20 22.14
CA PHE A 38 -22.19 -15.90 22.43
C PHE A 38 -22.94 -17.13 22.98
N VAL A 39 -22.76 -18.30 22.34
CA VAL A 39 -23.41 -19.54 22.76
C VAL A 39 -22.91 -19.97 24.14
N PHE A 40 -21.59 -19.91 24.37
CA PHE A 40 -21.02 -20.21 25.68
C PHE A 40 -21.50 -19.24 26.77
N SER A 41 -21.65 -17.96 26.44
CA SER A 41 -22.15 -16.96 27.38
C SER A 41 -23.63 -17.18 27.75
N LEU A 42 -24.46 -17.69 26.84
CA LEU A 42 -25.86 -18.06 27.12
C LEU A 42 -25.99 -19.30 28.00
N LEU A 43 -25.03 -20.23 27.91
CA LEU A 43 -25.01 -21.46 28.72
C LEU A 43 -24.47 -21.24 30.14
N MET A 44 -23.86 -20.08 30.42
CA MET A 44 -23.37 -19.76 31.76
C MET A 44 -24.54 -19.50 32.72
N THR A 45 -24.87 -20.50 33.53
CA THR A 45 -25.83 -20.36 34.63
C THR A 45 -25.14 -19.93 35.91
N PRO A 46 -25.69 -18.96 36.68
CA PRO A 46 -25.11 -18.56 37.96
C PRO A 46 -25.17 -19.72 38.97
N PRO A 47 -24.17 -19.90 39.83
CA PRO A 47 -24.17 -20.94 40.85
C PRO A 47 -25.30 -20.72 41.87
N GLU A 48 -25.95 -21.80 42.31
CA GLU A 48 -27.15 -21.74 43.17
C GLU A 48 -26.95 -20.95 44.49
N SER A 49 -25.72 -20.91 45.01
CA SER A 49 -25.36 -20.11 46.19
C SER A 49 -25.48 -18.60 45.95
N THR A 50 -25.14 -18.12 44.76
CA THR A 50 -25.28 -16.70 44.38
C THR A 50 -26.72 -16.30 44.12
N VAL A 51 -27.54 -17.23 43.62
CA VAL A 51 -29.00 -17.01 43.42
C VAL A 51 -29.71 -16.79 44.76
N LYS A 52 -29.29 -17.49 45.83
CA LYS A 52 -29.82 -17.28 47.19
C LYS A 52 -29.43 -15.91 47.75
N ILE A 53 -28.17 -15.48 47.57
CA ILE A 53 -27.66 -14.19 48.04
C ILE A 53 -28.29 -13.02 47.26
N HIS A 54 -28.48 -13.15 45.95
CA HIS A 54 -29.16 -12.12 45.15
C HIS A 54 -30.63 -11.96 45.52
N LYS A 55 -31.33 -13.05 45.89
CA LYS A 55 -32.69 -12.95 46.41
C LYS A 55 -32.78 -12.20 47.73
N THR A 56 -31.82 -12.41 48.64
CA THR A 56 -31.76 -11.68 49.93
C THR A 56 -31.31 -10.22 49.78
N VAL A 57 -30.45 -9.89 48.81
CA VAL A 57 -29.93 -8.52 48.58
C VAL A 57 -30.88 -7.67 47.70
N ALA A 58 -31.70 -8.31 46.86
CA ALA A 58 -32.70 -7.60 46.07
C ALA A 58 -33.79 -6.92 46.94
N GLU A 59 -33.96 -7.36 48.19
CA GLU A 59 -34.91 -6.77 49.14
C GLU A 59 -34.37 -5.46 49.79
N GLU A 60 -33.08 -5.12 49.65
CA GLU A 60 -32.47 -3.93 50.28
C GLU A 60 -31.98 -2.84 49.31
N LYS A 61 -32.27 -2.90 48.01
CA LYS A 61 -31.68 -1.94 47.04
C LYS A 61 -32.23 -0.51 47.18
N LYS A 62 -31.46 0.33 47.89
CA LYS A 62 -31.37 1.78 47.64
C LYS A 62 -30.94 2.05 46.20
N GLU A 63 -31.56 3.05 45.58
CA GLU A 63 -31.22 3.58 44.26
C GLU A 63 -29.71 3.86 44.15
N SER A 64 -28.99 3.07 43.37
CA SER A 64 -27.56 3.29 43.12
C SER A 64 -27.39 4.26 41.95
N THR A 65 -26.75 5.39 42.21
CA THR A 65 -26.26 6.34 41.20
C THR A 65 -25.35 5.65 40.19
N TRP A 66 -25.43 6.06 38.91
CA TRP A 66 -24.72 5.44 37.79
C TRP A 66 -23.18 5.37 37.95
N PHE A 67 -22.58 6.21 38.82
CA PHE A 67 -21.15 6.17 39.15
C PHE A 67 -20.89 6.52 40.61
N ASP A 68 -20.35 5.58 41.39
CA ASP A 68 -19.94 5.82 42.77
C ASP A 68 -18.47 6.29 42.82
N PHE A 69 -18.25 7.60 42.65
CA PHE A 69 -16.92 8.21 42.70
C PHE A 69 -16.28 8.20 44.09
N ASN A 70 -16.99 7.76 45.14
CA ASN A 70 -16.42 7.69 46.50
C ASN A 70 -15.23 6.73 46.60
N ILE A 71 -15.08 5.82 45.63
CA ILE A 71 -13.95 4.90 45.52
C ILE A 71 -12.61 5.65 45.39
N PHE A 72 -12.59 6.80 44.70
CA PHE A 72 -11.40 7.63 44.55
C PHE A 72 -10.97 8.34 45.83
N ARG A 73 -11.80 8.33 46.89
CA ARG A 73 -11.41 8.91 48.18
C ARG A 73 -10.29 8.10 48.87
N SER A 74 -10.13 6.83 48.50
CA SER A 74 -9.05 5.97 48.99
C SER A 74 -7.72 6.32 48.30
N LYS A 75 -6.79 6.91 49.06
CA LYS A 75 -5.42 7.21 48.58
C LYS A 75 -4.71 5.96 48.06
N ASN A 76 -4.92 4.82 48.72
CA ASN A 76 -4.33 3.54 48.32
C ASN A 76 -4.80 3.09 46.95
N TYR A 77 -6.07 3.36 46.62
CA TYR A 77 -6.62 3.00 45.33
C TYR A 77 -6.12 3.93 44.20
N ILE A 78 -6.01 5.24 44.45
CA ILE A 78 -5.40 6.17 43.48
C ILE A 78 -3.95 5.76 43.16
N ILE A 79 -3.15 5.48 44.19
CA ILE A 79 -1.76 5.03 44.00
C ILE A 79 -1.73 3.75 43.17
N TYR A 80 -2.60 2.80 43.50
CA TYR A 80 -2.71 1.55 42.77
C TYR A 80 -3.09 1.74 41.29
N LEU A 81 -4.00 2.66 40.98
CA LEU A 81 -4.38 2.99 39.59
C LEU A 81 -3.21 3.55 38.77
N VAL A 82 -2.38 4.41 39.37
CA VAL A 82 -1.18 4.94 38.70
C VAL A 82 -0.18 3.83 38.40
N VAL A 83 0.06 2.94 39.37
CA VAL A 83 0.95 1.78 39.19
C VAL A 83 0.42 0.86 38.10
N LEU A 84 -0.89 0.59 38.09
CA LEU A 84 -1.52 -0.27 37.09
C LEU A 84 -1.43 0.32 35.67
N CYS A 85 -1.61 1.64 35.53
CA CYS A 85 -1.44 2.36 34.27
C CYS A 85 -0.03 2.17 33.68
N ILE A 86 1.01 2.33 34.50
CA ILE A 86 2.42 2.17 34.08
C ILE A 86 2.71 0.71 33.71
N ILE A 87 2.30 -0.24 34.56
CA ILE A 87 2.57 -1.67 34.37
C ILE A 87 1.84 -2.21 33.14
N SER A 88 0.56 -1.89 32.95
CA SER A 88 -0.21 -2.32 31.78
C SER A 88 0.41 -1.82 30.48
N GLY A 89 0.78 -0.52 30.44
CA GLY A 89 1.48 0.06 29.31
C GLY A 89 2.79 -0.67 29.02
N SER A 90 3.57 -0.99 30.07
CA SER A 90 4.87 -1.66 29.94
C SER A 90 4.75 -3.10 29.43
N ILE A 91 3.77 -3.86 29.91
CA ILE A 91 3.50 -5.23 29.43
C ILE A 91 3.06 -5.21 27.96
N THR A 92 2.13 -4.33 27.61
CA THR A 92 1.63 -4.21 26.24
C THR A 92 2.73 -3.77 25.28
N SER A 93 3.56 -2.82 25.70
CA SER A 93 4.75 -2.39 24.95
C SER A 93 5.75 -3.52 24.75
N ALA A 94 6.08 -4.26 25.80
CA ALA A 94 7.01 -5.39 25.70
C ALA A 94 6.50 -6.41 24.68
N LEU A 95 5.20 -6.72 24.68
CA LEU A 95 4.59 -7.64 23.73
C LEU A 95 4.67 -7.14 22.28
N ILE A 96 4.39 -5.85 22.04
CA ILE A 96 4.39 -5.25 20.69
C ILE A 96 5.81 -5.13 20.12
N THR A 97 6.77 -4.71 20.95
CA THR A 97 8.16 -4.48 20.51
C THR A 97 9.00 -5.75 20.42
N LEU A 98 8.60 -6.84 21.08
CA LEU A 98 9.38 -8.07 21.13
C LEU A 98 9.66 -8.67 19.73
N PRO A 99 8.69 -8.84 18.82
CA PRO A 99 8.96 -9.36 17.47
C PRO A 99 9.92 -8.49 16.68
N ASP A 100 9.85 -7.17 16.84
CA ASP A 100 10.69 -6.23 16.12
C ASP A 100 12.13 -6.27 16.65
N VAL A 101 12.32 -6.33 17.98
CA VAL A 101 13.64 -6.51 18.62
C VAL A 101 14.27 -7.87 18.28
N ILE A 102 13.47 -8.90 18.02
CA ILE A 102 13.99 -10.19 17.57
C ILE A 102 14.39 -10.14 16.09
N LYS A 103 13.63 -9.45 15.24
CA LYS A 103 13.98 -9.26 13.83
C LYS A 103 15.26 -8.46 13.63
N THR A 104 15.51 -7.41 14.43
CA THR A 104 16.76 -6.62 14.38
C THR A 104 18.01 -7.41 14.72
N ARG A 105 17.84 -8.61 15.27
CA ARG A 105 18.93 -9.50 15.64
C ARG A 105 19.13 -10.61 14.61
N GLY A 106 18.58 -10.44 13.40
CA GLY A 106 18.73 -11.36 12.28
C GLY A 106 17.86 -12.63 12.34
N PHE A 107 16.85 -12.70 13.22
CA PHE A 107 15.97 -13.88 13.30
C PHE A 107 14.81 -13.80 12.30
N THR A 108 14.43 -14.96 11.73
CA THR A 108 13.33 -15.05 10.76
C THR A 108 11.97 -14.69 11.37
N LEU A 109 10.99 -14.34 10.53
CA LEU A 109 9.61 -14.06 10.94
C LEU A 109 8.98 -15.22 11.74
N LYS A 110 9.31 -16.47 11.37
CA LYS A 110 8.84 -17.68 12.08
C LYS A 110 9.44 -17.77 13.48
N ASN A 111 10.71 -17.40 13.65
CA ASN A 111 11.35 -17.35 14.96
C ASN A 111 10.71 -16.27 15.84
N ALA A 112 10.41 -15.07 15.30
CA ALA A 112 9.73 -14.01 16.03
C ALA A 112 8.31 -14.44 16.51
N ALA A 113 7.55 -15.15 15.67
CA ALA A 113 6.27 -15.74 16.08
C ALA A 113 6.46 -16.79 17.19
N PHE A 114 7.52 -17.59 17.13
CA PHE A 114 7.85 -18.56 18.16
C PHE A 114 8.24 -17.90 19.50
N PHE A 115 8.92 -16.75 19.49
CA PHE A 115 9.21 -15.98 20.71
C PHE A 115 7.92 -15.52 21.42
N LEU A 116 6.89 -15.07 20.68
CA LEU A 116 5.58 -14.75 21.24
C LEU A 116 4.92 -15.99 21.86
N SER A 117 5.02 -17.15 21.20
CA SER A 117 4.51 -18.40 21.77
C SER A 117 5.24 -18.81 23.05
N VAL A 118 6.57 -18.62 23.13
CA VAL A 118 7.38 -18.91 24.33
C VAL A 118 7.01 -17.97 25.47
N GLU A 119 6.87 -16.66 25.21
CA GLU A 119 6.42 -15.67 26.18
C GLU A 119 5.07 -16.06 26.79
N SER A 120 4.11 -16.47 25.95
CA SER A 120 2.77 -16.82 26.40
C SER A 120 2.72 -18.16 27.15
N MET A 121 3.53 -19.14 26.76
CA MET A 121 3.69 -20.38 27.52
C MET A 121 4.27 -20.11 28.92
N ALA A 122 5.21 -19.17 29.00
CA ALA A 122 5.81 -18.73 30.24
C ALA A 122 4.84 -17.91 31.12
N ASP A 123 3.96 -17.10 30.52
CA ASP A 123 2.85 -16.43 31.24
C ASP A 123 1.95 -17.46 31.94
N ILE A 124 1.53 -18.51 31.24
CA ILE A 124 0.72 -19.60 31.84
C ILE A 124 1.43 -20.19 33.07
N ALA A 125 2.73 -20.47 32.95
CA ALA A 125 3.52 -20.95 34.08
C ALA A 125 3.55 -19.93 35.23
N GLY A 126 3.73 -18.65 34.95
CA GLY A 126 3.68 -17.56 35.92
C GLY A 126 2.36 -17.50 36.69
N ARG A 127 1.22 -17.70 36.01
CA ARG A 127 -0.10 -17.76 36.66
C ARG A 127 -0.22 -18.94 37.63
N ILE A 128 0.33 -20.10 37.26
CA ILE A 128 0.34 -21.29 38.11
C ILE A 128 1.23 -21.07 39.34
N ILE A 129 2.44 -20.54 39.12
CA ILE A 129 3.40 -20.20 40.19
C ILE A 129 2.76 -19.22 41.18
N TYR A 130 2.09 -18.17 40.69
CA TYR A 130 1.37 -17.26 41.56
C TYR A 130 0.28 -17.95 42.36
N CYS A 131 -0.55 -18.80 41.73
CA CYS A 131 -1.60 -19.54 42.41
C CYS A 131 -1.04 -20.36 43.59
N GLN A 132 0.10 -21.04 43.38
CA GLN A 132 0.79 -21.77 44.44
C GLN A 132 1.33 -20.84 45.55
N LEU A 133 1.94 -19.71 45.19
CA LEU A 133 2.45 -18.72 46.14
C LEU A 133 1.33 -18.09 46.97
N SER A 134 0.15 -17.90 46.38
CA SER A 134 -1.02 -17.32 47.05
C SER A 134 -1.59 -18.20 48.17
N CYS A 135 -1.29 -19.51 48.16
CA CYS A 135 -1.68 -20.44 49.21
C CYS A 135 -0.87 -20.25 50.52
N PHE A 136 0.26 -19.55 50.49
CA PHE A 136 1.04 -19.27 51.69
C PHE A 136 0.43 -18.12 52.49
N GLN A 137 -0.11 -18.44 53.68
CA GLN A 137 -0.80 -17.49 54.57
C GLN A 137 0.01 -16.24 54.98
N ARG A 138 1.33 -16.23 54.78
CA ARG A 138 2.20 -15.09 55.12
C ARG A 138 2.34 -14.07 53.99
N LEU A 139 1.93 -14.39 52.76
CA LEU A 139 2.11 -13.52 51.61
C LEU A 139 0.80 -12.83 51.26
N THR A 140 0.76 -11.50 51.38
CA THR A 140 -0.41 -10.71 50.95
C THR A 140 -0.35 -10.46 49.44
N SER A 141 -1.51 -10.29 48.80
CA SER A 141 -1.60 -9.99 47.35
C SER A 141 -0.79 -8.75 46.98
N LYS A 142 -0.76 -7.74 47.85
CA LYS A 142 0.03 -6.51 47.66
C LYS A 142 1.54 -6.77 47.62
N MET A 143 2.05 -7.63 48.50
CA MET A 143 3.48 -7.98 48.53
C MET A 143 3.89 -8.79 47.29
N LEU A 144 3.03 -9.74 46.88
CA LEU A 144 3.26 -10.54 45.67
C LEU A 144 3.22 -9.67 44.40
N PHE A 145 2.29 -8.73 44.32
CA PHE A 145 2.21 -7.77 43.21
C PHE A 145 3.45 -6.89 43.14
N PHE A 146 3.90 -6.36 44.28
CA PHE A 146 5.10 -5.54 44.34
C PHE A 146 6.37 -6.32 43.94
N ALA A 147 6.54 -7.53 44.46
CA ALA A 147 7.66 -8.40 44.10
C ALA A 147 7.67 -8.75 42.61
N ALA A 148 6.51 -9.13 42.05
CA ALA A 148 6.39 -9.45 40.62
C ALA A 148 6.66 -8.22 39.73
N SER A 149 6.20 -7.03 40.15
CA SER A 149 6.45 -5.77 39.42
C SER A 149 7.93 -5.43 39.35
N ILE A 150 8.67 -5.59 40.47
CA ILE A 150 10.12 -5.38 40.48
C ILE A 150 10.82 -6.36 39.56
N LEU A 151 10.48 -7.66 39.64
CA LEU A 151 11.10 -8.68 38.79
C LEU A 151 10.84 -8.42 37.30
N PHE A 152 9.64 -7.96 36.95
CA PHE A 152 9.30 -7.56 35.59
C PHE A 152 10.08 -6.31 35.13
N SER A 153 10.21 -5.29 35.98
CA SER A 153 11.02 -4.11 35.62
C SER A 153 12.50 -4.46 35.45
N VAL A 154 13.06 -5.30 36.31
CA VAL A 154 14.45 -5.77 36.21
C VAL A 154 14.66 -6.60 34.94
N SER A 155 13.69 -7.45 34.56
CA SER A 155 13.80 -8.26 33.36
C SER A 155 13.81 -7.42 32.08
N LEU A 156 12.98 -6.37 32.00
CA LEU A 156 13.00 -5.42 30.89
C LEU A 156 14.30 -4.61 30.78
N ILE A 157 14.97 -4.32 31.89
CA ILE A 157 16.28 -3.63 31.89
C ILE A 157 17.39 -4.57 31.39
N ILE A 158 17.33 -5.85 31.74
CA ILE A 158 18.36 -6.83 31.39
C ILE A 158 18.22 -7.28 29.93
N PHE A 159 16.99 -7.45 29.44
CA PHE A 159 16.71 -8.07 28.14
C PHE A 159 17.47 -7.48 26.95
N PRO A 160 17.59 -6.14 26.79
CA PRO A 160 18.34 -5.55 25.68
C PRO A 160 19.83 -5.93 25.66
N ASN A 161 20.42 -6.25 26.83
CA ASN A 161 21.85 -6.55 26.97
C ASN A 161 22.19 -8.02 26.69
N LEU A 162 21.20 -8.87 26.50
CA LEU A 162 21.40 -10.27 26.10
C LEU A 162 21.79 -10.30 24.62
N SER A 163 22.64 -11.23 24.16
CA SER A 163 23.06 -11.33 22.75
C SER A 163 22.85 -12.71 22.16
N ASP A 164 23.02 -13.76 22.97
CA ASP A 164 22.97 -15.15 22.51
C ASP A 164 21.52 -15.62 22.32
N SER A 165 21.25 -16.47 21.32
CA SER A 165 19.92 -17.01 21.05
C SER A 165 19.28 -17.68 22.28
N ILE A 166 20.07 -18.44 23.04
CA ILE A 166 19.60 -19.12 24.26
C ILE A 166 19.27 -18.10 25.35
N SER A 167 20.09 -17.05 25.48
CA SER A 167 19.87 -15.98 26.46
C SER A 167 18.62 -15.15 26.14
N LEU A 168 18.31 -14.94 24.86
CA LEU A 168 17.08 -14.29 24.42
C LEU A 168 15.83 -15.11 24.76
N TYR A 169 15.88 -16.43 24.53
CA TYR A 169 14.76 -17.31 24.89
C TYR A 169 14.56 -17.35 26.41
N SER A 170 15.62 -17.44 27.20
CA SER A 170 15.51 -17.43 28.66
C SER A 170 15.00 -16.09 29.21
N GLY A 171 15.48 -14.97 28.66
CA GLY A 171 14.99 -13.63 29.00
C GLY A 171 13.51 -13.45 28.68
N THR A 172 13.07 -13.91 27.50
CA THR A 172 11.66 -13.88 27.08
C THR A 172 10.78 -14.72 28.01
N CYS A 173 11.27 -15.89 28.40
CA CYS A 173 10.57 -16.78 29.34
C CYS A 173 10.40 -16.11 30.72
N PHE A 174 11.42 -15.39 31.19
CA PHE A 174 11.35 -14.69 32.47
C PHE A 174 10.39 -13.49 32.44
N ILE A 175 10.38 -12.74 31.34
CA ILE A 175 9.39 -11.67 31.08
C ILE A 175 7.96 -12.25 31.12
N GLY A 176 7.72 -13.36 30.41
CA GLY A 176 6.42 -14.02 30.40
C GLY A 176 5.96 -14.48 31.78
N ILE A 177 6.80 -15.19 32.55
CA ILE A 177 6.47 -15.63 33.91
C ILE A 177 6.08 -14.46 34.81
N THR A 178 6.87 -13.39 34.79
CA THR A 178 6.63 -12.21 35.65
C THR A 178 5.38 -11.44 35.23
N ALA A 179 5.11 -11.31 33.92
CA ALA A 179 3.86 -10.75 33.41
C ALA A 179 2.63 -11.58 33.84
N GLY A 180 2.71 -12.92 33.73
CA GLY A 180 1.65 -13.83 34.15
C GLY A 180 1.34 -13.78 35.64
N MET A 181 2.37 -13.60 36.47
CA MET A 181 2.18 -13.34 37.90
C MET A 181 1.40 -12.04 38.11
N ILE A 182 1.85 -10.92 37.53
CA ILE A 182 1.20 -9.61 37.66
C ILE A 182 -0.28 -9.66 37.24
N LEU A 183 -0.57 -10.23 36.07
CA LEU A 183 -1.92 -10.36 35.52
C LEU A 183 -2.84 -11.27 36.35
N SER A 184 -2.28 -12.10 37.22
CA SER A 184 -3.06 -12.92 38.17
C SER A 184 -3.36 -12.19 39.48
N VAL A 185 -2.45 -11.32 39.93
CA VAL A 185 -2.54 -10.68 41.25
C VAL A 185 -3.37 -9.39 41.22
N TYR A 186 -3.34 -8.63 40.12
CA TYR A 186 -3.89 -7.27 40.10
C TYR A 186 -5.40 -7.21 40.44
N ASN A 187 -6.19 -8.16 39.93
CA ASN A 187 -7.61 -8.30 40.27
C ASN A 187 -7.83 -8.51 41.78
N LEU A 188 -6.98 -9.33 42.41
CA LEU A 188 -7.05 -9.61 43.84
C LEU A 188 -6.62 -8.40 44.69
N VAL A 189 -5.67 -7.59 44.20
CA VAL A 189 -5.27 -6.36 44.90
C VAL A 189 -6.40 -5.33 44.91
N VAL A 190 -7.18 -5.22 43.82
CA VAL A 190 -8.39 -4.36 43.80
C VAL A 190 -9.40 -4.85 44.83
N LEU A 191 -9.63 -6.16 44.87
CA LEU A 191 -10.51 -6.78 45.85
C LEU A 191 -10.05 -6.51 47.30
N ASP A 192 -8.76 -6.60 47.57
CA ASP A 192 -8.17 -6.35 48.90
C ASP A 192 -8.17 -4.87 49.33
N ILE A 193 -8.20 -3.92 48.37
CA ILE A 193 -8.20 -2.47 48.69
C ILE A 193 -9.61 -1.94 48.91
N ILE A 194 -10.58 -2.38 48.09
CA ILE A 194 -11.94 -1.81 48.05
C ILE A 194 -12.98 -2.72 48.70
N GLY A 195 -12.73 -4.03 48.71
CA GLY A 195 -13.69 -5.02 49.17
C GLY A 195 -14.67 -5.47 48.07
N PRO A 196 -15.43 -6.54 48.34
CA PRO A 196 -16.28 -7.19 47.34
C PRO A 196 -17.48 -6.34 46.90
N GLU A 197 -17.98 -5.44 47.74
CA GLU A 197 -19.20 -4.66 47.47
C GLU A 197 -19.06 -3.69 46.29
N LYS A 198 -17.92 -3.02 46.17
CA LYS A 198 -17.65 -2.04 45.10
C LYS A 198 -16.64 -2.56 44.07
N TYR A 199 -16.36 -3.87 44.09
CA TYR A 199 -15.35 -4.50 43.26
C TYR A 199 -15.60 -4.30 41.75
N ALA A 200 -16.85 -4.47 41.29
CA ALA A 200 -17.18 -4.33 39.86
C ALA A 200 -16.91 -2.90 39.34
N THR A 201 -17.36 -1.88 40.07
CA THR A 201 -17.12 -0.47 39.72
C THR A 201 -15.63 -0.13 39.76
N ALA A 202 -14.92 -0.64 40.77
CA ALA A 202 -13.48 -0.47 40.91
C ALA A 202 -12.69 -1.12 39.78
N MET A 203 -13.11 -2.31 39.34
CA MET A 203 -12.50 -3.00 38.22
C MET A 203 -12.72 -2.24 36.91
N GLY A 204 -13.91 -1.68 36.69
CA GLY A 204 -14.18 -0.84 35.52
C GLY A 204 -13.25 0.38 35.41
N PHE A 205 -13.01 1.09 36.52
CA PHE A 205 -12.05 2.19 36.56
C PHE A 205 -10.59 1.72 36.41
N ALA A 206 -10.23 0.57 37.00
CA ALA A 206 -8.90 -0.02 36.87
C ALA A 206 -8.57 -0.37 35.40
N GLU A 207 -9.49 -1.03 34.70
CA GLU A 207 -9.34 -1.36 33.27
C GLU A 207 -9.30 -0.11 32.38
N SER A 208 -10.07 0.92 32.73
CA SER A 208 -10.00 2.21 32.03
C SER A 208 -8.60 2.84 32.16
N MET A 209 -7.96 2.72 33.33
CA MET A 209 -6.58 3.19 33.53
C MET A 209 -5.55 2.32 32.78
N CYS A 210 -5.76 1.00 32.68
CA CYS A 210 -4.95 0.15 31.79
C CYS A 210 -5.00 0.64 30.34
N GLY A 211 -6.21 0.96 29.84
CA GLY A 211 -6.39 1.50 28.49
C GLY A 211 -5.66 2.82 28.25
N ILE A 212 -5.72 3.75 29.22
CA ILE A 212 -4.98 5.01 29.17
C ILE A 212 -3.47 4.77 29.15
N GLY A 213 -2.97 3.85 29.98
CA GLY A 213 -1.56 3.48 30.02
C GLY A 213 -1.05 2.96 28.69
N ASN A 214 -1.84 2.13 28.01
CA ASN A 214 -1.50 1.58 26.69
C ASN A 214 -1.42 2.68 25.62
N ILE A 215 -2.32 3.67 25.65
CA ILE A 215 -2.32 4.80 24.71
C ILE A 215 -1.10 5.71 24.95
N ILE A 216 -0.89 6.13 26.20
CA ILE A 216 0.18 7.08 26.55
C ILE A 216 1.54 6.45 26.28
N LEU A 217 1.79 5.25 26.80
CA LEU A 217 3.11 4.64 26.68
C LEU A 217 3.42 4.22 25.24
N GLY A 218 2.41 3.76 24.49
CA GLY A 218 2.56 3.50 23.05
C GLY A 218 2.97 4.75 22.26
N ALA A 219 2.33 5.90 22.51
CA ALA A 219 2.68 7.17 21.87
C ALA A 219 4.07 7.68 22.30
N VAL A 220 4.40 7.56 23.59
CA VAL A 220 5.71 7.95 24.11
C VAL A 220 6.82 7.12 23.44
N ILE A 221 6.66 5.80 23.35
CA ILE A 221 7.67 4.93 22.71
C ILE A 221 7.84 5.27 21.23
N GLY A 222 6.75 5.55 20.51
CA GLY A 222 6.84 6.00 19.11
C GLY A 222 7.64 7.30 19.00
N SER A 223 7.29 8.32 19.79
CA SER A 223 7.97 9.62 19.76
C SER A 223 9.43 9.56 20.23
N VAL A 224 9.74 8.77 21.26
CA VAL A 224 11.11 8.54 21.73
C VAL A 224 11.88 7.76 20.68
N GLY A 225 11.24 6.79 20.02
CA GLY A 225 11.83 6.03 18.93
C GLY A 225 12.25 6.89 17.75
N GLU A 226 11.38 7.81 17.33
CA GLU A 226 11.64 8.80 16.29
C GLU A 226 12.74 9.80 16.72
N ALA A 227 12.70 10.28 17.97
CA ALA A 227 13.68 11.23 18.49
C ALA A 227 15.08 10.61 18.73
N SER A 228 15.16 9.30 18.96
CA SER A 228 16.40 8.62 19.32
C SER A 228 17.16 8.04 18.12
N HIS A 229 16.63 8.14 16.89
CA HIS A 229 17.17 7.46 15.69
C HIS A 229 17.47 5.97 15.90
N SER A 230 16.85 5.35 16.92
CA SER A 230 17.24 4.02 17.41
C SER A 230 16.45 2.92 16.70
N PHE A 231 15.25 3.23 16.19
CA PHE A 231 14.45 2.35 15.34
C PHE A 231 14.92 2.32 13.88
N ASP A 232 15.83 3.22 13.47
CA ASP A 232 16.55 3.15 12.18
C ASP A 232 17.47 1.91 12.08
N SER A 233 17.53 1.08 13.13
CA SER A 233 18.24 -0.20 13.14
C SER A 233 17.39 -1.41 12.72
N ILE A 234 16.06 -1.27 12.56
CA ILE A 234 15.18 -2.38 12.09
C ILE A 234 14.90 -2.27 10.60
N GLU A 235 14.70 -1.06 10.09
CA GLU A 235 14.79 -0.83 8.64
C GLU A 235 16.25 -0.83 8.17
N GLY A 236 17.20 -0.83 9.11
CA GLY A 236 18.62 -0.83 8.88
C GLY A 236 19.25 -2.18 8.55
N GLU A 237 18.62 -3.35 8.72
CA GLU A 237 19.22 -4.60 8.22
C GLU A 237 18.80 -4.96 6.80
N ASP A 238 17.71 -4.38 6.28
CA ASP A 238 17.44 -4.34 4.84
C ASP A 238 18.09 -3.11 4.15
N ASN A 239 18.43 -2.04 4.89
CA ASN A 239 19.08 -0.84 4.34
C ASN A 239 20.57 -0.64 4.68
N ARG A 240 21.24 -1.47 5.50
CA ARG A 240 22.71 -1.43 5.73
C ARG A 240 23.55 -2.13 4.66
N ALA A 241 22.95 -2.46 3.51
CA ALA A 241 23.70 -2.60 2.27
C ALA A 241 24.02 -1.23 1.60
N PHE A 242 23.51 -0.11 2.14
CA PHE A 242 23.64 1.22 1.54
C PHE A 242 24.35 2.24 2.44
N ALA A 243 25.38 1.81 3.18
CA ALA A 243 26.45 2.74 3.52
C ALA A 243 27.34 2.88 2.27
N GLU A 244 27.34 4.08 1.67
CA GLU A 244 28.12 4.40 0.47
C GLU A 244 29.60 4.00 0.64
N ASP A 245 29.95 2.86 0.06
CA ASP A 245 31.32 2.40 -0.08
C ASP A 245 31.93 3.13 -1.30
N PRO A 246 33.11 3.78 -1.23
CA PRO A 246 33.71 4.53 -2.34
C PRO A 246 34.00 3.69 -3.60
N LYS A 247 33.88 2.35 -3.50
CA LYS A 247 33.94 1.40 -4.61
C LYS A 247 32.60 1.23 -5.35
N MET A 248 31.48 1.62 -4.72
CA MET A 248 30.11 1.48 -5.24
C MET A 248 29.78 2.54 -6.29
N LYS A 249 30.38 3.75 -6.24
CA LYS A 249 30.28 4.76 -7.32
C LYS A 249 30.77 4.22 -8.67
N LYS A 250 31.82 3.38 -8.67
CA LYS A 250 32.33 2.70 -9.87
C LYS A 250 31.53 1.47 -10.31
N ASN A 251 30.65 0.94 -9.46
CA ASN A 251 29.72 -0.13 -9.81
C ASN A 251 28.38 0.42 -10.29
N ASP A 252 27.92 1.54 -9.75
CA ASP A 252 26.72 2.23 -10.23
C ASP A 252 26.95 2.79 -11.65
N ASP A 253 28.10 3.38 -11.93
CA ASP A 253 28.42 3.82 -13.31
C ASP A 253 28.47 2.64 -14.31
N ARG A 254 28.95 1.46 -13.87
CA ARG A 254 28.96 0.23 -14.69
C ARG A 254 27.59 -0.43 -14.84
N ASN A 255 26.77 -0.43 -13.79
CA ASN A 255 25.39 -0.91 -13.84
C ASN A 255 24.52 0.04 -14.67
N VAL A 256 24.76 1.36 -14.64
CA VAL A 256 24.08 2.33 -15.51
C VAL A 256 24.48 2.10 -16.97
N GLU A 257 25.73 1.78 -17.28
CA GLU A 257 26.17 1.37 -18.63
C GLU A 257 25.58 0.02 -19.06
N GLU A 258 25.54 -1.01 -18.21
CA GLU A 258 24.87 -2.29 -18.49
C GLU A 258 23.35 -2.13 -18.64
N ILE A 259 22.71 -1.26 -17.85
CA ILE A 259 21.27 -0.94 -17.94
C ILE A 259 20.98 -0.06 -19.18
N GLN A 260 21.91 0.81 -19.60
CA GLN A 260 21.84 1.51 -20.89
C GLN A 260 21.99 0.55 -22.08
N HIS A 261 22.82 -0.48 -21.96
CA HIS A 261 22.89 -1.55 -22.95
C HIS A 261 21.62 -2.44 -22.95
N LEU A 262 21.01 -2.70 -21.79
CA LEU A 262 19.68 -3.33 -21.69
C LEU A 262 18.56 -2.48 -22.28
N LYS A 263 18.63 -1.13 -22.21
CA LYS A 263 17.71 -0.25 -22.96
C LYS A 263 17.76 -0.55 -24.45
N GLN A 264 18.95 -0.70 -25.06
CA GLN A 264 19.06 -0.96 -26.51
C GLN A 264 18.56 -2.36 -26.92
N ALA A 265 18.90 -3.41 -26.15
CA ALA A 265 18.53 -4.79 -26.50
C ALA A 265 17.03 -5.10 -26.32
N ASP A 266 16.36 -4.45 -25.37
CA ASP A 266 14.94 -4.69 -25.09
C ASP A 266 13.98 -3.76 -25.86
N ILE A 267 14.41 -2.56 -26.28
CA ILE A 267 13.64 -1.74 -27.24
C ILE A 267 13.58 -2.46 -28.60
N PHE A 268 14.62 -3.22 -28.97
CA PHE A 268 14.59 -4.15 -30.11
C PHE A 268 13.50 -5.24 -29.98
N ARG A 269 13.19 -5.73 -28.78
CA ARG A 269 12.09 -6.69 -28.57
C ARG A 269 10.71 -6.04 -28.72
N LEU A 270 10.50 -4.86 -28.14
CA LEU A 270 9.25 -4.10 -28.36
C LEU A 270 9.04 -3.82 -29.84
N PHE A 271 10.11 -3.48 -30.57
CA PHE A 271 10.11 -3.27 -32.01
C PHE A 271 9.72 -4.52 -32.81
N ILE A 272 10.28 -5.69 -32.48
CA ILE A 272 9.88 -6.97 -33.10
C ILE A 272 8.40 -7.25 -32.83
N THR A 273 7.89 -6.96 -31.63
CA THR A 273 6.47 -7.13 -31.29
C THR A 273 5.57 -6.19 -32.10
N ILE A 274 5.93 -4.90 -32.22
CA ILE A 274 5.18 -3.91 -33.02
C ILE A 274 5.20 -4.27 -34.52
N GLN A 275 6.33 -4.75 -35.06
CA GLN A 275 6.42 -5.17 -36.47
C GLN A 275 5.62 -6.43 -36.80
N ASN A 276 5.47 -7.34 -35.83
CA ASN A 276 4.77 -8.60 -36.02
C ASN A 276 3.27 -8.53 -35.70
N HIS A 277 2.75 -7.39 -35.24
CA HIS A 277 1.33 -7.21 -34.93
C HIS A 277 0.65 -6.27 -35.92
N ARG A 278 -0.45 -6.75 -36.50
CA ARG A 278 -1.44 -5.88 -37.12
C ARG A 278 -2.24 -5.24 -36.00
N PRO A 279 -2.25 -3.91 -35.83
CA PRO A 279 -3.23 -3.30 -34.95
C PRO A 279 -4.63 -3.71 -35.42
N GLN A 280 -5.57 -3.85 -34.48
CA GLN A 280 -6.98 -3.91 -34.82
C GLN A 280 -7.31 -2.77 -35.79
N GLU A 281 -8.16 -3.05 -36.78
CA GLU A 281 -8.70 -2.04 -37.68
C GLU A 281 -9.20 -0.87 -36.81
N SER A 282 -8.45 0.24 -36.83
CA SER A 282 -8.82 1.43 -36.09
C SER A 282 -10.24 1.77 -36.52
N ARG A 283 -11.15 1.97 -35.57
CA ARG A 283 -12.52 2.44 -35.87
C ARG A 283 -12.41 3.54 -36.93
N ASN A 284 -13.15 3.38 -38.04
CA ASN A 284 -13.03 4.30 -39.17
C ASN A 284 -13.08 5.74 -38.65
N PHE A 285 -12.14 6.56 -39.13
CA PHE A 285 -12.00 7.98 -38.75
C PHE A 285 -13.33 8.76 -38.80
N SER A 286 -14.22 8.35 -39.69
CA SER A 286 -15.58 8.87 -39.91
C SER A 286 -16.59 8.48 -38.83
N ASP A 287 -16.45 7.31 -38.21
CA ASP A 287 -17.52 6.70 -37.42
C ASP A 287 -17.50 7.16 -35.94
N VAL A 288 -16.34 7.61 -35.45
CA VAL A 288 -16.15 8.04 -34.04
C VAL A 288 -16.40 9.54 -33.85
N TYR A 289 -16.16 10.35 -34.89
CA TYR A 289 -16.25 11.82 -34.85
C TYR A 289 -17.36 12.39 -35.76
N GLY A 290 -18.18 11.52 -36.35
CA GLY A 290 -19.19 11.83 -37.37
C GLY A 290 -20.42 12.63 -36.90
N PHE A 291 -20.43 13.18 -35.69
CA PHE A 291 -21.43 14.17 -35.27
C PHE A 291 -20.82 15.56 -35.34
N GLU A 292 -20.74 16.13 -36.55
CA GLU A 292 -20.23 17.49 -36.80
C GLU A 292 -20.83 18.53 -35.84
N GLU A 293 -22.12 18.38 -35.53
CA GLU A 293 -22.87 19.29 -34.65
C GLU A 293 -22.30 19.43 -33.23
N TYR A 294 -21.74 18.35 -32.65
CA TYR A 294 -21.22 18.34 -31.28
C TYR A 294 -19.70 18.35 -31.20
N ARG A 295 -19.01 18.27 -32.34
CA ARG A 295 -17.55 18.14 -32.43
C ARG A 295 -16.83 19.22 -31.62
N ASP A 296 -17.18 20.48 -31.85
CA ASP A 296 -16.53 21.62 -31.19
C ASP A 296 -16.84 21.68 -29.68
N ASP A 297 -18.07 21.31 -29.28
CA ASP A 297 -18.47 21.29 -27.88
C ASP A 297 -17.74 20.18 -27.11
N ILE A 298 -17.59 19.00 -27.71
CA ILE A 298 -16.83 17.88 -27.14
C ILE A 298 -15.34 18.25 -27.04
N PHE A 299 -14.78 18.89 -28.07
CA PHE A 299 -13.39 19.36 -28.04
C PHE A 299 -13.18 20.38 -26.92
N ARG A 300 -14.04 21.40 -26.81
CA ARG A 300 -13.98 22.41 -25.74
C ARG A 300 -14.12 21.77 -24.35
N TYR A 301 -15.01 20.79 -24.18
CA TYR A 301 -15.14 20.04 -22.94
C TYR A 301 -13.87 19.25 -22.58
N LYS A 302 -13.29 18.53 -23.53
CA LYS A 302 -12.05 17.77 -23.32
C LYS A 302 -10.85 18.67 -23.03
N LEU A 303 -10.75 19.81 -23.70
CA LEU A 303 -9.72 20.82 -23.43
C LEU A 303 -9.85 21.36 -22.00
N LYS A 304 -11.07 21.67 -21.54
CA LYS A 304 -11.31 22.17 -20.17
C LYS A 304 -11.01 21.13 -19.09
N THR A 305 -11.16 19.84 -19.39
CA THR A 305 -11.02 18.75 -18.41
C THR A 305 -9.63 18.13 -18.37
N GLU A 306 -8.73 18.48 -19.30
CA GLU A 306 -7.40 17.86 -19.40
C GLU A 306 -6.53 18.10 -18.17
N GLU A 307 -6.59 19.29 -17.57
CA GLU A 307 -5.80 19.63 -16.38
C GLU A 307 -6.18 18.78 -15.16
N MET A 308 -7.46 18.45 -15.01
CA MET A 308 -7.95 17.66 -13.87
C MET A 308 -7.46 16.21 -13.89
N HIS A 309 -7.06 15.72 -15.07
CA HIS A 309 -6.65 14.34 -15.30
C HIS A 309 -5.16 14.22 -15.65
N LEU A 310 -4.38 15.30 -15.47
CA LEU A 310 -2.95 15.31 -15.70
C LEU A 310 -2.22 14.68 -14.51
N PRO A 311 -1.37 13.65 -14.72
CA PRO A 311 -0.55 13.06 -13.66
C PRO A 311 0.67 13.93 -13.35
N PHE A 312 0.45 15.15 -12.87
CA PHE A 312 1.53 16.09 -12.60
C PHE A 312 2.45 15.58 -11.48
N GLN A 313 3.76 15.49 -11.78
CA GLN A 313 4.82 15.09 -10.85
C GLN A 313 4.53 13.78 -10.09
N CYS A 314 4.04 12.74 -10.78
CA CYS A 314 3.60 11.50 -10.14
C CYS A 314 4.68 10.75 -9.35
N LEU A 315 5.96 11.02 -9.60
CA LEU A 315 7.09 10.38 -8.91
C LEU A 315 7.67 11.23 -7.75
N LYS A 316 7.22 12.47 -7.56
CA LYS A 316 7.82 13.38 -6.57
C LYS A 316 7.74 12.87 -5.13
N ASN A 317 6.68 12.14 -4.80
CA ASN A 317 6.47 11.58 -3.47
C ASN A 317 6.95 10.12 -3.36
N GLN A 318 7.62 9.57 -4.39
CA GLN A 318 8.08 8.19 -4.40
C GLN A 318 9.54 8.12 -3.94
N PRO A 319 9.84 7.45 -2.82
CA PRO A 319 11.22 7.35 -2.31
C PRO A 319 12.07 6.38 -3.14
N GLN A 320 11.44 5.34 -3.71
CA GLN A 320 12.14 4.21 -4.36
C GLN A 320 11.75 3.99 -5.83
N ILE A 321 10.81 4.77 -6.38
CA ILE A 321 10.40 4.65 -7.79
C ILE A 321 10.89 5.88 -8.55
N HIS A 322 11.83 5.64 -9.46
CA HIS A 322 12.49 6.66 -10.27
C HIS A 322 12.06 6.51 -11.74
N GLU A 323 12.33 7.52 -12.55
CA GLU A 323 11.85 7.64 -13.94
C GLU A 323 12.16 6.40 -14.79
N LEU A 324 13.32 5.78 -14.54
CA LEU A 324 13.75 4.57 -15.23
C LEU A 324 12.87 3.35 -14.94
N LEU A 325 12.50 3.12 -13.67
CA LEU A 325 11.62 2.00 -13.29
C LEU A 325 10.23 2.16 -13.91
N ARG A 326 9.72 3.39 -13.96
CA ARG A 326 8.46 3.71 -14.66
C ARG A 326 8.57 3.39 -16.16
N ALA A 327 9.64 3.83 -16.83
CA ALA A 327 9.83 3.57 -18.25
C ALA A 327 9.90 2.07 -18.57
N ILE A 328 10.63 1.29 -17.75
CA ILE A 328 10.73 -0.17 -17.88
C ILE A 328 9.35 -0.82 -17.71
N LEU A 329 8.57 -0.39 -16.72
CA LEU A 329 7.22 -0.90 -16.49
C LEU A 329 6.30 -0.60 -17.68
N ILE A 330 6.25 0.64 -18.15
CA ILE A 330 5.36 1.05 -19.25
C ILE A 330 5.71 0.30 -20.53
N ARG A 331 7.00 0.11 -20.80
CA ARG A 331 7.46 -0.71 -21.92
C ARG A 331 6.95 -2.15 -21.83
N TRP A 332 7.07 -2.77 -20.66
CA TRP A 332 6.56 -4.13 -20.43
C TRP A 332 5.03 -4.20 -20.59
N LEU A 333 4.28 -3.21 -20.08
CA LEU A 333 2.84 -3.11 -20.28
C LEU A 333 2.46 -2.94 -21.75
N THR A 334 3.26 -2.19 -22.52
CA THR A 334 3.07 -2.00 -23.97
C THR A 334 3.26 -3.32 -24.71
N GLU A 335 4.22 -4.17 -24.30
CA GLU A 335 4.38 -5.51 -24.89
C GLU A 335 3.16 -6.40 -24.62
N ILE A 336 2.63 -6.38 -23.38
CA ILE A 336 1.43 -7.14 -23.01
C ILE A 336 0.20 -6.62 -23.77
N HIS A 337 0.04 -5.31 -23.85
CA HIS A 337 -1.03 -4.64 -24.59
C HIS A 337 -1.08 -5.11 -26.05
N HIS A 338 0.07 -5.12 -26.73
CA HIS A 338 0.16 -5.66 -28.08
C HIS A 338 -0.18 -7.15 -28.12
N ARG A 339 0.43 -7.98 -27.26
CA ARG A 339 0.17 -9.42 -27.24
C ARG A 339 -1.32 -9.77 -27.09
N MET A 340 -2.06 -8.95 -26.35
CA MET A 340 -3.51 -9.09 -26.13
C MET A 340 -4.36 -8.39 -27.21
N ASN A 341 -3.72 -7.74 -28.18
CA ASN A 341 -4.34 -7.02 -29.30
C ASN A 341 -5.41 -6.00 -28.87
N LEU A 342 -5.07 -5.20 -27.85
CA LEU A 342 -5.95 -4.18 -27.28
C LEU A 342 -5.87 -2.89 -28.11
N CYS A 343 -6.92 -2.06 -28.09
CA CYS A 343 -6.92 -0.77 -28.76
C CYS A 343 -5.92 0.22 -28.14
N GLN A 344 -5.48 1.21 -28.90
CA GLN A 344 -4.44 2.13 -28.44
C GLN A 344 -4.93 3.01 -27.28
N GLU A 345 -6.22 3.36 -27.26
CA GLU A 345 -6.92 4.07 -26.19
C GLU A 345 -6.74 3.38 -24.84
N THR A 346 -6.82 2.05 -24.81
CA THR A 346 -6.60 1.23 -23.61
C THR A 346 -5.20 1.47 -23.02
N LEU A 347 -4.16 1.58 -23.85
CA LEU A 347 -2.78 1.82 -23.39
C LEU A 347 -2.62 3.22 -22.79
N PHE A 348 -3.17 4.25 -23.45
CA PHE A 348 -3.13 5.63 -22.95
C PHE A 348 -3.86 5.75 -21.60
N LEU A 349 -5.03 5.13 -21.50
CA LEU A 349 -5.79 5.10 -20.25
C LEU A 349 -5.04 4.32 -19.15
N THR A 350 -4.38 3.21 -19.49
CA THR A 350 -3.55 2.43 -18.56
C THR A 350 -2.46 3.28 -17.91
N VAL A 351 -1.69 4.00 -18.71
CA VAL A 351 -0.61 4.86 -18.22
C VAL A 351 -1.17 6.03 -17.41
N ASN A 352 -2.29 6.62 -17.83
CA ASN A 352 -2.95 7.69 -17.07
C ASN A 352 -3.41 7.22 -15.68
N ILE A 353 -4.05 6.05 -15.59
CA ILE A 353 -4.50 5.45 -14.32
C ILE A 353 -3.29 5.18 -13.42
N LEU A 354 -2.25 4.55 -13.97
CA LEU A 354 -1.02 4.22 -13.24
C LEU A 354 -0.37 5.48 -12.65
N ASP A 355 -0.13 6.50 -13.46
CA ASP A 355 0.59 7.69 -13.00
C ASP A 355 -0.23 8.51 -12.01
N ARG A 356 -1.55 8.66 -12.22
CA ARG A 356 -2.42 9.35 -11.25
C ARG A 356 -2.50 8.59 -9.93
N PHE A 357 -2.40 7.26 -9.98
CA PHE A 357 -2.32 6.43 -8.78
C PHE A 357 -1.00 6.62 -8.04
N LEU A 358 0.14 6.60 -8.75
CA LEU A 358 1.47 6.86 -8.18
C LEU A 358 1.58 8.28 -7.58
N ALA A 359 0.85 9.26 -8.11
CA ALA A 359 0.81 10.60 -7.53
C ALA A 359 0.13 10.64 -6.14
N ARG A 360 -0.74 9.68 -5.82
CA ARG A 360 -1.57 9.65 -4.60
C ARG A 360 -1.10 8.65 -3.54
N MET A 361 -0.38 7.61 -3.94
CA MET A 361 0.01 6.51 -3.05
C MET A 361 1.51 6.26 -3.15
N VAL A 362 2.20 6.13 -2.01
CA VAL A 362 3.61 5.72 -1.96
C VAL A 362 3.70 4.21 -2.15
N ILE A 363 4.51 3.75 -3.09
CA ILE A 363 4.56 2.35 -3.53
C ILE A 363 5.99 1.82 -3.47
N ILE A 364 6.14 0.57 -3.01
CA ILE A 364 7.40 -0.17 -3.07
C ILE A 364 7.60 -0.81 -4.47
N PRO A 365 8.83 -0.86 -5.01
CA PRO A 365 9.10 -1.33 -6.38
C PRO A 365 8.56 -2.74 -6.70
N GLU A 366 8.53 -3.65 -5.73
CA GLU A 366 8.09 -5.05 -5.88
C GLU A 366 6.60 -5.14 -6.25
N SER A 367 5.80 -4.15 -5.86
CA SER A 367 4.36 -4.10 -6.15
C SER A 367 4.05 -3.45 -7.51
N LEU A 368 5.04 -2.78 -8.12
CA LEU A 368 4.84 -1.90 -9.27
C LEU A 368 4.33 -2.64 -10.51
N GLN A 369 4.86 -3.83 -10.80
CA GLN A 369 4.40 -4.67 -11.94
C GLN A 369 2.92 -5.07 -11.80
N MET A 370 2.50 -5.47 -10.59
CA MET A 370 1.12 -5.86 -10.33
C MET A 370 0.16 -4.67 -10.43
N ILE A 371 0.57 -3.50 -9.94
CA ILE A 371 -0.21 -2.25 -10.06
C ILE A 371 -0.36 -1.86 -11.53
N GLY A 372 0.73 -1.94 -12.31
CA GLY A 372 0.71 -1.70 -13.75
C GLY A 372 -0.28 -2.63 -14.47
N LEU A 373 -0.19 -3.93 -14.22
CA LEU A 373 -1.07 -4.91 -14.85
C LEU A 373 -2.55 -4.76 -14.42
N THR A 374 -2.78 -4.38 -13.17
CA THR A 374 -4.13 -4.07 -12.68
C THR A 374 -4.69 -2.80 -13.33
N SER A 375 -3.84 -1.80 -13.58
CA SER A 375 -4.22 -0.59 -14.31
C SER A 375 -4.62 -0.91 -15.75
N LEU A 376 -3.89 -1.83 -16.40
CA LEU A 376 -4.24 -2.35 -17.72
C LEU A 376 -5.60 -3.06 -17.70
N LEU A 377 -5.85 -3.93 -16.73
CA LEU A 377 -7.14 -4.59 -16.57
C LEU A 377 -8.31 -3.59 -16.43
N ILE A 378 -8.14 -2.53 -15.62
CA ILE A 378 -9.17 -1.49 -15.44
C ILE A 378 -9.42 -0.77 -16.76
N ALA A 379 -8.35 -0.37 -17.46
CA ALA A 379 -8.46 0.31 -18.74
C ALA A 379 -9.13 -0.56 -19.80
N SER A 380 -8.77 -1.84 -19.88
CA SER A 380 -9.39 -2.76 -20.83
C SER A 380 -10.89 -2.93 -20.56
N LYS A 381 -11.31 -3.07 -19.29
CA LYS A 381 -12.74 -3.14 -18.94
C LYS A 381 -13.51 -1.87 -19.29
N TYR A 382 -12.81 -0.74 -19.43
CA TYR A 382 -13.41 0.55 -19.72
C TYR A 382 -13.52 0.83 -21.23
N GLU A 383 -12.49 0.50 -22.01
CA GLU A 383 -12.43 0.81 -23.45
C GLU A 383 -12.79 -0.36 -24.38
N GLU A 384 -12.49 -1.60 -23.98
CA GLU A 384 -12.65 -2.76 -24.87
C GLU A 384 -14.08 -3.31 -24.87
N MET A 385 -14.55 -3.71 -26.05
CA MET A 385 -15.80 -4.47 -26.18
C MET A 385 -15.69 -5.86 -25.55
N SER A 386 -14.49 -6.46 -25.62
CA SER A 386 -14.17 -7.77 -25.06
C SER A 386 -12.84 -7.68 -24.31
N PRO A 387 -12.85 -7.22 -23.04
CA PRO A 387 -11.63 -7.14 -22.25
C PRO A 387 -11.04 -8.54 -21.98
N PRO A 388 -9.70 -8.65 -21.86
CA PRO A 388 -9.04 -9.92 -21.58
C PRO A 388 -9.40 -10.42 -20.18
N ASP A 389 -9.40 -11.74 -20.02
CA ASP A 389 -9.70 -12.33 -18.73
C ASP A 389 -8.60 -12.03 -17.72
N MET A 390 -8.98 -11.81 -16.46
CA MET A 390 -8.01 -11.61 -15.37
C MET A 390 -6.98 -12.74 -15.31
N ASN A 391 -7.39 -13.98 -15.54
CA ASN A 391 -6.49 -15.13 -15.52
C ASN A 391 -5.51 -15.12 -16.69
N GLU A 392 -5.92 -14.60 -17.85
CA GLU A 392 -5.10 -14.45 -19.04
C GLU A 392 -4.01 -13.41 -18.82
N LEU A 393 -4.35 -12.24 -18.27
CA LEU A 393 -3.36 -11.24 -17.86
C LEU A 393 -2.37 -11.78 -16.82
N LEU A 394 -2.85 -12.57 -15.85
CA LEU A 394 -1.99 -13.16 -14.82
C LEU A 394 -1.00 -14.21 -15.38
N THR A 395 -1.18 -14.70 -16.61
CA THR A 395 -0.14 -15.53 -17.25
C THR A 395 1.10 -14.74 -17.64
N CYS A 396 0.99 -13.41 -17.76
CA CYS A 396 2.10 -12.53 -18.09
C CYS A 396 3.04 -12.27 -16.90
N VAL A 397 2.66 -12.73 -15.70
CA VAL A 397 3.46 -12.63 -14.47
C VAL A 397 3.77 -14.05 -14.01
N ASP A 398 5.04 -14.36 -13.73
CA ASP A 398 5.54 -15.72 -13.47
C ASP A 398 5.00 -16.41 -12.19
N MET A 399 3.99 -15.86 -11.54
CA MET A 399 3.55 -16.24 -10.18
C MET A 399 2.02 -16.45 -10.12
N ARG A 400 1.50 -17.54 -10.68
CA ARG A 400 0.06 -17.65 -11.01
C ARG A 400 -0.93 -17.83 -9.84
N LYS A 401 -0.50 -18.14 -8.60
CA LYS A 401 -1.46 -18.47 -7.50
C LYS A 401 -1.73 -17.34 -6.49
N ILE A 402 -0.77 -16.48 -6.19
CA ILE A 402 -0.92 -15.39 -5.19
C ILE A 402 -1.62 -14.16 -5.80
N HIS A 403 -1.66 -14.06 -7.14
CA HIS A 403 -1.86 -12.79 -7.83
C HIS A 403 -3.33 -12.47 -8.17
N ARG A 404 -4.26 -13.43 -8.23
CA ARG A 404 -5.68 -13.15 -8.60
C ARG A 404 -6.46 -12.40 -7.53
N SER A 405 -6.35 -12.81 -6.27
CA SER A 405 -6.99 -12.12 -5.14
C SER A 405 -6.35 -10.76 -4.88
N MET A 406 -5.04 -10.66 -5.09
CA MET A 406 -4.28 -9.41 -5.02
C MET A 406 -4.73 -8.42 -6.10
N MET A 407 -4.81 -8.84 -7.36
CA MET A 407 -5.28 -8.00 -8.48
C MET A 407 -6.70 -7.47 -8.24
N LYS A 408 -7.63 -8.29 -7.73
CA LYS A 408 -8.98 -7.82 -7.33
C LYS A 408 -8.95 -6.76 -6.22
N ARG A 409 -8.05 -6.91 -5.24
CA ARG A 409 -7.92 -5.93 -4.14
C ARG A 409 -7.31 -4.64 -4.66
N LEU A 410 -6.28 -4.72 -5.50
CA LEU A 410 -5.65 -3.56 -6.12
C LEU A 410 -6.61 -2.82 -7.05
N GLU A 411 -7.46 -3.53 -7.78
CA GLU A 411 -8.51 -2.91 -8.60
C GLU A 411 -9.40 -2.00 -7.74
N CYS A 412 -9.89 -2.51 -6.61
CA CYS A 412 -10.66 -1.71 -5.66
C CYS A 412 -9.87 -0.53 -5.07
N ILE A 413 -8.58 -0.71 -4.78
CA ILE A 413 -7.72 0.33 -4.19
C ILE A 413 -7.48 1.45 -5.20
N ILE A 414 -7.13 1.12 -6.45
CA ILE A 414 -6.88 2.07 -7.54
C ILE A 414 -8.16 2.87 -7.82
N LEU A 415 -9.30 2.20 -7.98
CA LEU A 415 -10.58 2.86 -8.25
C LEU A 415 -10.98 3.83 -7.13
N LYS A 416 -10.81 3.42 -5.86
CA LYS A 416 -11.08 4.29 -4.70
C LYS A 416 -10.10 5.46 -4.62
N ALA A 417 -8.82 5.20 -4.84
CA ALA A 417 -7.78 6.21 -4.83
C ALA A 417 -8.00 7.28 -5.90
N LEU A 418 -8.56 6.90 -7.06
CA LEU A 418 -8.93 7.81 -8.15
C LEU A 418 -10.37 8.34 -8.05
N SER A 419 -11.10 8.00 -6.98
CA SER A 419 -12.52 8.39 -6.80
C SER A 419 -13.39 8.02 -8.01
N PHE A 420 -13.09 6.88 -8.66
CA PHE A 420 -13.74 6.40 -9.88
C PHE A 420 -13.71 7.37 -11.08
N SER A 421 -12.83 8.38 -11.05
CA SER A 421 -12.60 9.30 -12.17
C SER A 421 -11.62 8.66 -13.17
N LEU A 422 -12.16 7.93 -14.14
CA LEU A 422 -11.40 7.26 -15.21
C LEU A 422 -11.44 8.00 -16.56
N SER A 423 -12.43 8.88 -16.77
CA SER A 423 -12.56 9.64 -18.02
C SER A 423 -11.34 10.54 -18.22
N HIS A 424 -10.58 10.32 -19.30
CA HIS A 424 -9.35 11.05 -19.59
C HIS A 424 -9.34 11.54 -21.05
N PRO A 425 -9.08 12.83 -21.32
CA PRO A 425 -8.82 13.31 -22.67
C PRO A 425 -7.38 12.95 -23.07
N SER A 426 -7.23 11.84 -23.80
CA SER A 426 -5.92 11.34 -24.24
C SER A 426 -5.31 12.21 -25.33
N ALA A 427 -3.99 12.17 -25.45
CA ALA A 427 -3.27 12.80 -26.56
C ALA A 427 -3.70 12.22 -27.91
N LEU A 428 -4.04 10.93 -27.95
CA LEU A 428 -4.56 10.26 -29.14
C LEU A 428 -5.81 10.95 -29.70
N TYR A 429 -6.79 11.26 -28.85
CA TYR A 429 -8.01 11.99 -29.25
C TYR A 429 -7.69 13.33 -29.92
N PHE A 430 -6.77 14.11 -29.34
CA PHE A 430 -6.43 15.43 -29.88
C PHE A 430 -5.72 15.34 -31.24
N ILE A 431 -4.85 14.34 -31.44
CA ILE A 431 -4.21 14.12 -32.75
C ILE A 431 -5.25 13.76 -33.82
N GLU A 432 -6.21 12.92 -33.49
CA GLU A 432 -7.27 12.52 -34.42
C GLU A 432 -8.16 13.72 -34.77
N TYR A 433 -8.49 14.55 -33.79
CA TYR A 433 -9.22 15.79 -34.00
C TYR A 433 -8.47 16.75 -34.94
N TYR A 434 -7.20 17.04 -34.66
CA TYR A 434 -6.40 17.94 -35.52
C TYR A 434 -6.23 17.38 -36.93
N ALA A 435 -6.05 16.07 -37.05
CA ALA A 435 -5.94 15.40 -38.33
C ALA A 435 -7.24 15.45 -39.14
N ALA A 436 -8.39 15.24 -38.49
CA ALA A 436 -9.69 15.29 -39.15
C ALA A 436 -9.95 16.66 -39.78
N ILE A 437 -9.71 17.74 -39.04
CA ILE A 437 -9.89 19.11 -39.56
C ILE A 437 -8.90 19.39 -40.71
N CYS A 438 -7.63 18.99 -40.56
CA CYS A 438 -6.67 19.15 -41.65
C CYS A 438 -7.07 18.38 -42.91
N MET A 439 -7.64 17.18 -42.78
CA MET A 439 -8.10 16.38 -43.91
C MET A 439 -9.32 16.99 -44.60
N GLU A 440 -10.29 17.54 -43.84
CA GLU A 440 -11.46 18.24 -44.39
C GLU A 440 -11.07 19.47 -45.23
N MET A 441 -10.00 20.16 -44.85
CA MET A 441 -9.49 21.34 -45.54
C MET A 441 -8.56 21.01 -46.72
N SER A 442 -8.23 19.73 -46.96
CA SER A 442 -7.20 19.30 -47.91
C SER A 442 -7.75 18.58 -49.15
N ASP A 443 -7.09 18.78 -50.29
CA ASP A 443 -7.40 18.04 -51.52
C ASP A 443 -7.09 16.54 -51.44
N SER A 444 -7.77 15.72 -52.25
CA SER A 444 -7.68 14.25 -52.27
C SER A 444 -6.26 13.68 -52.38
N VAL A 445 -5.34 14.40 -53.03
CA VAL A 445 -3.92 14.03 -53.19
C VAL A 445 -3.15 14.16 -51.86
N HIS A 446 -3.52 15.11 -51.01
CA HIS A 446 -2.86 15.38 -49.73
C HIS A 446 -3.35 14.45 -48.62
N ILE A 447 -4.56 13.90 -48.73
CA ILE A 447 -5.14 12.95 -47.77
C ILE A 447 -4.21 11.74 -47.54
N GLY A 448 -3.59 11.21 -48.60
CA GLY A 448 -2.65 10.08 -48.47
C GLY A 448 -1.41 10.41 -47.64
N LYS A 449 -0.88 11.64 -47.73
CA LYS A 449 0.26 12.10 -46.91
C LYS A 449 -0.16 12.40 -45.48
N LEU A 450 -1.37 12.93 -45.29
CA LEU A 450 -1.92 13.19 -43.95
C LEU A 450 -2.18 11.90 -43.19
N LYS A 451 -2.71 10.85 -43.83
CA LYS A 451 -2.85 9.52 -43.21
C LYS A 451 -1.53 8.96 -42.70
N LYS A 452 -0.46 9.04 -43.51
CA LYS A 452 0.90 8.69 -43.07
C LYS A 452 1.39 9.54 -41.89
N SER A 453 1.02 10.82 -41.86
CA SER A 453 1.36 11.72 -40.75
C SER A 453 0.61 11.33 -39.46
N VAL A 454 -0.64 10.88 -39.57
CA VAL A 454 -1.41 10.36 -38.43
C VAL A 454 -0.76 9.10 -37.87
N ALA A 455 -0.41 8.14 -38.74
CA ALA A 455 0.28 6.93 -38.32
C ALA A 455 1.61 7.22 -37.60
N LEU A 456 2.41 8.14 -38.15
CA LEU A 456 3.66 8.59 -37.51
C LEU A 456 3.39 9.28 -36.16
N SER A 457 2.36 10.12 -36.09
CA SER A 457 1.95 10.80 -34.86
C SER A 457 1.52 9.82 -33.77
N ARG A 458 0.73 8.79 -34.11
CA ARG A 458 0.33 7.73 -33.19
C ARG A 458 1.54 6.99 -32.62
N LEU A 459 2.50 6.65 -33.49
CA LEU A 459 3.74 6.00 -33.08
C LEU A 459 4.56 6.88 -32.11
N ILE A 460 4.77 8.16 -32.44
CA ILE A 460 5.53 9.08 -31.58
C ILE A 460 4.85 9.22 -30.21
N LEU A 461 3.52 9.39 -30.17
CA LEU A 461 2.80 9.49 -28.91
C LEU A 461 2.92 8.21 -28.08
N GLU A 462 2.83 7.04 -28.70
CA GLU A 462 2.94 5.77 -27.98
C GLU A 462 4.31 5.60 -27.32
N VAL A 463 5.39 5.89 -28.05
CA VAL A 463 6.75 5.84 -27.49
C VAL A 463 6.92 6.90 -26.40
N SER A 464 6.29 8.08 -26.55
CA SER A 464 6.37 9.16 -25.57
C SER A 464 5.81 8.80 -24.20
N LEU A 465 4.93 7.78 -24.09
CA LEU A 465 4.40 7.29 -22.80
C LEU A 465 5.51 6.83 -21.85
N GLN A 466 6.63 6.33 -22.40
CA GLN A 466 7.78 5.87 -21.61
C GLN A 466 8.58 7.05 -21.03
N ASP A 467 8.53 8.21 -21.66
CA ASP A 467 9.24 9.42 -21.24
C ASP A 467 8.44 10.19 -20.18
N TYR A 468 8.97 10.20 -18.95
CA TYR A 468 8.34 10.87 -17.82
C TYR A 468 8.18 12.38 -18.01
N HIS A 469 9.10 13.04 -18.71
CA HIS A 469 9.04 14.49 -18.91
C HIS A 469 8.02 14.88 -19.98
N LEU A 470 7.82 14.06 -21.02
CA LEU A 470 6.81 14.30 -22.03
C LEU A 470 5.39 14.12 -21.46
N CYS A 471 5.20 13.14 -20.57
CA CYS A 471 3.92 12.88 -19.91
C CYS A 471 3.44 14.00 -18.96
N GLN A 472 4.30 14.97 -18.63
CA GLN A 472 3.94 16.13 -17.81
C GLN A 472 3.28 17.27 -18.61
N PHE A 473 3.40 17.28 -19.94
CA PHE A 473 2.71 18.26 -20.77
C PHE A 473 1.22 17.95 -20.90
N LYS A 474 0.43 18.99 -21.13
CA LYS A 474 -1.00 18.84 -21.45
C LYS A 474 -1.16 17.94 -22.70
N PRO A 475 -2.09 16.97 -22.70
CA PRO A 475 -2.32 16.11 -23.85
C PRO A 475 -2.61 16.90 -25.13
N SER A 476 -3.40 17.97 -25.08
CA SER A 476 -3.69 18.83 -26.24
C SER A 476 -2.43 19.44 -26.87
N LEU A 477 -1.47 19.86 -26.03
CA LEU A 477 -0.20 20.46 -26.44
C LEU A 477 0.76 19.41 -27.01
N LEU A 478 0.91 18.28 -26.31
CA LEU A 478 1.77 17.19 -26.76
C LEU A 478 1.32 16.66 -28.13
N SER A 479 0.01 16.52 -28.33
CA SER A 479 -0.58 16.14 -29.61
C SER A 479 -0.34 17.15 -30.70
N LEU A 480 -0.50 18.45 -30.42
CA LEU A 480 -0.24 19.51 -31.39
C LEU A 480 1.22 19.50 -31.85
N CYS A 481 2.16 19.45 -30.90
CA CYS A 481 3.60 19.41 -31.21
C CYS A 481 3.96 18.17 -32.05
N THR A 482 3.40 17.02 -31.68
CA THR A 482 3.63 15.76 -32.41
C THR A 482 3.03 15.80 -33.81
N TRP A 483 1.81 16.31 -33.96
CA TRP A 483 1.13 16.48 -35.23
C TRP A 483 1.90 17.39 -36.18
N LEU A 484 2.31 18.58 -35.70
CA LEU A 484 3.10 19.52 -36.48
C LEU A 484 4.43 18.92 -36.95
N LEU A 485 5.09 18.14 -36.08
CA LEU A 485 6.33 17.44 -36.45
C LEU A 485 6.05 16.40 -37.53
N SER A 486 5.06 15.52 -37.36
CA SER A 486 4.75 14.46 -38.33
C SER A 486 4.34 14.98 -39.71
N ILE A 487 3.56 16.06 -39.74
CA ILE A 487 3.20 16.75 -40.99
C ILE A 487 4.46 17.31 -41.68
N SER A 488 5.33 17.99 -40.92
CA SER A 488 6.52 18.62 -41.48
C SER A 488 7.47 17.62 -42.13
N GLU A 489 7.60 16.43 -41.52
CA GLU A 489 8.41 15.31 -42.02
C GLU A 489 7.84 14.73 -43.32
N ASN A 490 6.52 14.66 -43.46
CA ASN A 490 5.87 14.20 -44.68
C ASN A 490 5.71 15.29 -45.76
N GLY A 491 6.37 16.44 -45.58
CA GLY A 491 6.50 17.49 -46.59
C GLY A 491 5.26 18.36 -46.77
N TYR A 492 4.39 18.46 -45.77
CA TYR A 492 3.21 19.33 -45.80
C TYR A 492 3.50 20.62 -45.01
N ARG A 493 4.06 21.64 -45.66
CA ARG A 493 4.57 22.86 -44.97
C ARG A 493 3.53 23.98 -44.77
N GLU A 494 2.36 23.86 -45.38
CA GLU A 494 1.37 24.95 -45.43
C GLU A 494 0.59 25.15 -44.11
N THR A 495 0.71 24.26 -43.12
CA THR A 495 -0.14 24.24 -41.91
C THR A 495 0.42 24.93 -40.67
N HIS A 496 1.65 25.45 -40.68
CA HIS A 496 2.18 26.17 -39.51
C HIS A 496 1.29 27.36 -39.06
N ASN A 497 0.46 27.89 -39.96
CA ASN A 497 -0.47 28.99 -39.68
C ASN A 497 -1.88 28.57 -39.25
N PHE A 498 -2.26 27.29 -39.39
CA PHE A 498 -3.67 26.88 -39.27
C PHE A 498 -4.08 26.46 -37.86
N PHE A 499 -3.13 26.07 -37.00
CA PHE A 499 -3.45 25.38 -35.75
C PHE A 499 -2.67 25.80 -34.52
N ILE A 500 -1.86 26.86 -34.56
CA ILE A 500 -1.41 27.46 -33.29
C ILE A 500 -2.67 28.08 -32.69
N PRO A 501 -3.27 27.52 -31.62
CA PRO A 501 -4.36 28.20 -30.96
C PRO A 501 -3.67 29.38 -30.28
N LYS A 502 -3.66 30.53 -30.94
CA LYS A 502 -3.00 31.77 -30.49
C LYS A 502 -3.50 32.22 -29.11
N GLU A 503 -4.59 31.61 -28.63
CA GLU A 503 -5.26 31.90 -27.36
C GLU A 503 -4.89 30.95 -26.20
N HIS A 504 -4.22 29.80 -26.42
CA HIS A 504 -4.22 28.73 -25.41
C HIS A 504 -2.85 28.22 -24.94
N CYS A 505 -1.73 28.72 -25.47
CA CYS A 505 -0.40 28.27 -25.00
C CYS A 505 0.63 29.39 -25.00
N GLU A 506 1.34 29.54 -23.88
CA GLU A 506 2.53 30.38 -23.81
C GLU A 506 3.59 29.85 -24.79
N LYS A 507 4.10 30.73 -25.65
CA LYS A 507 5.09 30.39 -26.68
C LYS A 507 6.29 29.60 -26.13
N VAL A 508 6.74 29.94 -24.93
CA VAL A 508 7.85 29.27 -24.24
C VAL A 508 7.54 27.81 -23.92
N VAL A 509 6.32 27.50 -23.48
CA VAL A 509 5.89 26.14 -23.14
C VAL A 509 5.76 25.30 -24.40
N PHE A 510 5.23 25.89 -25.48
CA PHE A 510 5.18 25.28 -26.79
C PHE A 510 6.58 24.93 -27.32
N ASP A 511 7.50 25.90 -27.36
CA ASP A 511 8.86 25.71 -27.89
C ASP A 511 9.62 24.62 -27.10
N ASN A 512 9.45 24.58 -25.77
CA ASN A 512 10.01 23.53 -24.92
C ASN A 512 9.43 22.14 -25.25
N CYS A 513 8.10 22.01 -25.30
CA CYS A 513 7.45 20.74 -25.66
C CYS A 513 7.88 20.27 -27.05
N PHE A 514 7.86 21.17 -28.04
CA PHE A 514 8.24 20.88 -29.43
C PHE A 514 9.70 20.40 -29.53
N SER A 515 10.63 21.07 -28.86
CA SER A 515 12.04 20.66 -28.84
C SER A 515 12.25 19.26 -28.25
N LYS A 516 11.52 18.89 -27.19
CA LYS A 516 11.59 17.56 -26.57
C LYS A 516 11.01 16.48 -27.47
N VAL A 517 9.88 16.77 -28.13
CA VAL A 517 9.29 15.85 -29.12
C VAL A 517 10.24 15.64 -30.31
N GLN A 518 10.90 16.69 -30.80
CA GLN A 518 11.93 16.59 -31.85
C GLN A 518 13.12 15.74 -31.40
N GLN A 519 13.62 15.96 -30.18
CA GLN A 519 14.69 15.15 -29.61
C GLN A 519 14.28 13.67 -29.53
N HIS A 520 13.07 13.40 -29.07
CA HIS A 520 12.52 12.05 -28.97
C HIS A 520 12.41 11.37 -30.35
N MET A 521 11.95 12.09 -31.36
CA MET A 521 11.91 11.63 -32.75
C MET A 521 13.31 11.37 -33.34
N SER A 522 14.29 12.22 -33.01
CA SER A 522 15.67 12.02 -33.45
C SER A 522 16.30 10.76 -32.85
N ASN A 523 16.05 10.51 -31.56
CA ASN A 523 16.47 9.28 -30.88
C ASN A 523 15.82 8.05 -31.50
N LEU A 524 14.52 8.12 -31.81
CA LEU A 524 13.79 7.07 -32.51
C LEU A 524 14.42 6.77 -33.88
N ARG A 525 14.75 7.79 -34.68
CA ARG A 525 15.41 7.61 -35.99
C ARG A 525 16.81 7.02 -35.88
N CYS A 526 17.60 7.45 -34.91
CA CYS A 526 18.93 6.89 -34.66
C CYS A 526 18.86 5.41 -34.29
N GLN A 527 17.82 5.00 -33.56
CA GLN A 527 17.59 3.61 -33.21
C GLN A 527 16.95 2.80 -34.36
N TYR A 528 16.18 3.47 -35.23
CA TYR A 528 15.37 2.84 -36.28
C TYR A 528 15.43 3.59 -37.63
N PRO A 529 16.36 3.22 -38.52
CA PRO A 529 16.50 3.87 -39.83
C PRO A 529 15.29 3.67 -40.76
N ASN A 530 14.47 2.64 -40.53
CA ASN A 530 13.31 2.25 -41.35
C ASN A 530 11.95 2.58 -40.68
N ILE A 531 11.84 3.69 -39.95
CA ILE A 531 10.59 4.12 -39.28
C ILE A 531 9.38 4.18 -40.22
N ASP A 532 9.58 4.49 -41.50
CA ASP A 532 8.51 4.57 -42.48
C ASP A 532 7.83 3.21 -42.74
N SER A 533 8.52 2.09 -42.54
CA SER A 533 7.90 0.76 -42.64
C SER A 533 7.03 0.45 -41.42
N LEU A 534 7.39 0.98 -40.24
CA LEU A 534 6.59 0.88 -39.01
C LEU A 534 5.31 1.68 -39.12
N CYS A 535 5.36 2.86 -39.73
CA CYS A 535 4.15 3.68 -39.94
C CYS A 535 3.10 2.96 -40.80
N ASN A 536 3.52 1.98 -41.62
CA ASN A 536 2.58 1.19 -42.40
C ASN A 536 1.81 0.14 -41.58
N SER A 537 2.26 -0.23 -40.37
CA SER A 537 1.45 -1.07 -39.47
C SER A 537 0.34 -0.25 -38.81
N TYR A 538 0.55 1.05 -38.57
CA TYR A 538 -0.44 1.97 -37.97
C TYR A 538 -1.45 2.58 -38.97
N ASN A 539 -1.27 2.35 -40.27
CA ASN A 539 -2.23 2.69 -41.34
C ASN A 539 -3.20 1.53 -41.58
#